data_AF-A0A7C9NPX6-F1
#
_entry.id   AF-A0A7C9NPX6-F1
#
_cell.length_a   1.000
_cell.length_b   1.000
_cell.length_c   1.000
_cell.angle_alpha   90.00
_cell.angle_beta   90.00
_cell.angle_gamma   90.00
#
_symmetry.space_group_name_H-M   'P 1'
#
loop_
_entity.id
_entity.type
_entity.pdbx_description
1 polymer ?
#
loop_
_entity_poly.entity_id
_entity_poly.type
_entity_poly.pdbx_seq_one_letter_code
_entity_poly.pdbx_strand_id
1 'polypeptide(L)'
;MSYLDPPAPRPLQPGETPPAANGNDLLIPGGQATTWVFNPEYQRLVDLWFQVMPLMEKISTLLDRPYTLARSPDTWDAPVAKRYVEQISEWRTRLGLYRQAVLTSISDEAADTPRWVPSKAGAPHAYS
;
A
#
# COMPACT_ATOMS: atom_id res chain seq x y z
N MET A 1 -7.57 20.98 -1.49
CA MET A 1 -6.34 20.46 -0.86
C MET A 1 -5.98 19.17 -1.57
N SER A 2 -4.74 19.03 -2.02
CA SER A 2 -4.25 17.74 -2.55
C SER A 2 -3.59 17.01 -1.39
N TYR A 3 -4.16 15.90 -0.97
CA TYR A 3 -3.50 14.99 -0.04
C TYR A 3 -2.42 14.24 -0.82
N LEU A 4 -1.19 14.25 -0.33
CA LEU A 4 -0.10 13.52 -0.96
C LEU A 4 -0.14 12.08 -0.49
N ASP A 5 -0.25 11.15 -1.44
CA ASP A 5 -0.15 9.72 -1.15
C ASP A 5 1.28 9.39 -0.65
N PRO A 6 1.43 8.47 0.32
CA PRO A 6 2.74 8.01 0.77
C PRO A 6 3.44 7.20 -0.34
N PRO A 7 4.74 6.90 -0.20
CA PRO A 7 5.43 6.02 -1.14
C PRO A 7 4.82 4.61 -1.11
N ALA A 8 4.66 4.01 -2.30
CA ALA A 8 4.22 2.64 -2.45
C ALA A 8 5.27 1.65 -1.91
N PRO A 9 4.85 0.54 -1.27
CA PRO A 9 5.76 -0.55 -0.93
C PRO A 9 6.35 -1.16 -2.20
N ARG A 10 7.62 -1.57 -2.13
CA ARG A 10 8.40 -1.96 -3.31
C ARG A 10 8.29 -3.46 -3.59
N PRO A 11 7.73 -3.89 -4.73
CA PRO A 11 7.72 -5.31 -5.10
C PRO A 11 9.15 -5.83 -5.24
N LEU A 12 9.29 -7.16 -5.13
CA LEU A 12 10.56 -7.84 -5.40
C LEU A 12 11.04 -7.50 -6.81
N GLN A 13 12.21 -6.89 -6.91
CA GLN A 13 12.79 -6.53 -8.21
C GLN A 13 13.57 -7.72 -8.80
N PRO A 14 13.61 -7.87 -10.13
CA PRO A 14 14.48 -8.85 -10.77
C PRO A 14 15.94 -8.66 -10.37
N GLY A 15 16.57 -9.70 -9.84
CA GLY A 15 17.97 -9.64 -9.39
C GLY A 15 18.16 -9.05 -7.99
N GLU A 16 17.09 -8.70 -7.28
CA GLU A 16 17.18 -8.32 -5.87
C GLU A 16 17.55 -9.54 -5.01
N THR A 17 18.65 -9.43 -4.27
CA THR A 17 19.15 -10.50 -3.41
C THR A 17 18.87 -10.21 -1.94
N PRO A 18 18.73 -11.27 -1.11
CA PRO A 18 18.61 -11.10 0.33
C PRO A 18 19.86 -10.45 0.93
N PRO A 19 19.78 -9.93 2.18
CA PRO A 19 20.94 -9.50 2.93
C PRO A 19 22.03 -10.59 2.93
N ALA A 20 23.29 -10.17 2.85
CA ALA A 20 24.42 -11.10 2.90
C ALA A 20 24.31 -11.97 4.16
N ALA A 21 24.49 -13.29 4.01
CA ALA A 21 24.53 -14.18 5.16
C ALA A 21 25.65 -13.73 6.11
N ASN A 22 25.34 -13.61 7.40
CA ASN A 22 26.35 -13.26 8.40
C ASN A 22 27.40 -14.38 8.41
N GLY A 23 28.66 -14.06 8.11
CA GLY A 23 29.75 -15.05 8.05
C GLY A 23 29.94 -15.85 9.35
N ASN A 24 29.39 -15.36 10.46
CA ASN A 24 29.37 -16.03 11.75
C ASN A 24 28.49 -17.30 11.78
N ASP A 25 27.49 -17.44 10.90
CA ASP A 25 26.67 -18.66 10.79
C ASP A 25 27.50 -19.86 10.29
N LEU A 26 28.56 -19.61 9.51
CA LEU A 26 29.48 -20.63 9.00
C LEU A 26 30.59 -21.00 10.00
N LEU A 27 30.77 -20.21 11.07
CA LEU A 27 31.77 -20.44 12.11
C LEU A 27 31.26 -21.35 13.24
N ILE A 28 29.96 -21.70 13.22
CA ILE A 28 29.36 -22.67 14.13
C ILE A 28 29.64 -24.08 13.58
N PRO A 29 30.21 -25.02 14.35
CA PRO A 29 30.37 -26.41 13.90
C PRO A 29 29.00 -27.02 13.55
N GLY A 30 28.77 -27.34 12.27
CA GLY A 30 27.47 -27.80 11.75
C GLY A 30 26.51 -26.68 11.31
N GLY A 31 26.95 -25.42 11.31
CA GLY A 31 26.17 -24.27 10.86
C GLY A 31 25.85 -24.33 9.36
N GLN A 32 24.56 -24.38 9.03
CA GLN A 32 24.10 -24.20 7.66
C GLN A 32 23.96 -22.72 7.35
N ALA A 33 24.29 -22.33 6.12
CA ALA A 33 24.02 -20.96 5.66
C ALA A 33 22.53 -20.66 5.77
N THR A 34 22.18 -19.58 6.48
CA THR A 34 20.80 -19.10 6.57
C THR A 34 20.27 -18.86 5.15
N THR A 35 19.29 -19.69 4.75
CA THR A 35 18.59 -19.50 3.48
C THR A 35 17.54 -18.43 3.68
N TRP A 36 17.50 -17.40 2.83
CA TRP A 36 16.53 -16.32 2.91
C TRP A 36 15.42 -16.49 1.87
N VAL A 37 14.20 -16.09 2.23
CA VAL A 37 13.08 -16.00 1.29
C VAL A 37 12.46 -14.62 1.37
N PHE A 38 11.90 -14.15 0.25
CA PHE A 38 11.14 -12.92 0.24
C PHE A 38 9.89 -13.10 1.12
N ASN A 39 9.61 -12.14 1.99
CA ASN A 39 8.57 -12.25 2.99
C ASN A 39 7.18 -12.28 2.33
N PRO A 40 6.41 -13.39 2.48
CA PRO A 40 5.06 -13.46 1.93
C PRO A 40 4.11 -12.42 2.53
N GLU A 41 4.27 -12.04 3.80
CA GLU A 41 3.45 -11.01 4.43
C GLU A 41 3.74 -9.63 3.81
N TYR A 42 5.01 -9.31 3.56
CA TYR A 42 5.37 -8.09 2.84
C TYR A 42 4.76 -8.07 1.43
N GLN A 43 4.82 -9.20 0.71
CA GLN A 43 4.22 -9.30 -0.63
C GLN A 43 2.71 -9.04 -0.60
N ARG A 44 1.98 -9.52 0.42
CA ARG A 44 0.55 -9.22 0.57
C ARG A 44 0.27 -7.72 0.72
N LEU A 45 1.13 -6.99 1.43
CA LEU A 45 1.00 -5.53 1.57
C LEU A 45 1.24 -4.82 0.24
N VAL A 46 2.20 -5.29 -0.55
CA VAL A 46 2.44 -4.82 -1.91
C VAL A 46 1.20 -5.05 -2.79
N ASP A 47 0.66 -6.26 -2.78
CA ASP A 47 -0.52 -6.60 -3.58
C ASP A 47 -1.75 -5.78 -3.15
N LEU A 48 -1.93 -5.61 -1.84
CA LEU A 48 -3.00 -4.79 -1.26
C LEU A 48 -2.90 -3.33 -1.71
N TRP A 49 -1.70 -2.75 -1.71
CA TRP A 49 -1.48 -1.40 -2.23
C TRP A 49 -1.96 -1.26 -3.67
N PHE A 50 -1.49 -2.16 -4.54
CA PHE A 50 -1.82 -2.11 -5.98
C PHE A 50 -3.28 -2.43 -6.27
N GLN A 51 -3.97 -3.13 -5.37
CA GLN A 51 -5.42 -3.35 -5.46
C GLN A 51 -6.23 -2.13 -5.01
N VAL A 52 -5.86 -1.51 -3.88
CA VAL A 52 -6.65 -0.45 -3.24
C VAL A 52 -6.50 0.90 -3.94
N MET A 53 -5.27 1.26 -4.34
CA MET A 53 -4.97 2.57 -4.91
C MET A 53 -5.85 2.90 -6.14
N PRO A 54 -6.00 2.01 -7.14
CA PRO A 54 -6.86 2.27 -8.30
C PRO A 54 -8.35 2.35 -7.95
N LEU A 55 -8.81 1.62 -6.94
CA LEU A 55 -10.21 1.67 -6.48
C LEU A 55 -10.52 3.03 -5.82
N MET A 56 -9.61 3.53 -4.99
CA MET A 56 -9.72 4.86 -4.37
C MET A 56 -9.67 5.97 -5.42
N GLU A 57 -8.82 5.82 -6.45
CA GLU A 57 -8.75 6.75 -7.57
C GLU A 57 -10.07 6.76 -8.36
N LYS A 58 -10.58 5.58 -8.70
CA LYS A 58 -11.87 5.42 -9.40
C LYS A 58 -13.02 6.09 -8.65
N ILE A 59 -13.14 5.88 -7.34
CA ILE A 59 -14.21 6.50 -6.53
C ILE A 59 -14.07 8.03 -6.53
N SER A 60 -12.84 8.54 -6.45
CA SER A 60 -12.56 9.99 -6.51
C SER A 60 -13.00 10.57 -7.86
N THR A 61 -12.63 9.93 -8.97
CA THR A 61 -13.02 10.35 -10.33
C THR A 61 -14.53 10.28 -10.55
N LEU A 62 -15.22 9.29 -9.95
CA LEU A 62 -16.68 9.18 -10.05
C LEU A 62 -17.41 10.37 -9.42
N LEU A 63 -16.81 11.07 -8.45
CA LEU A 63 -17.37 12.30 -7.88
C LEU A 63 -17.05 13.57 -8.68
N ASP A 64 -16.04 13.56 -9.56
CA ASP A 64 -15.71 14.73 -10.36
C ASP A 64 -16.81 15.08 -11.36
N ARG A 65 -17.45 14.08 -11.97
CA ARG A 65 -18.56 14.27 -12.92
C ARG A 65 -19.77 14.96 -12.29
N PRO A 66 -20.38 14.47 -11.19
CA PRO A 66 -21.51 15.15 -10.55
C PRO A 66 -21.10 16.52 -9.99
N TYR A 67 -19.86 16.67 -9.50
CA TYR A 67 -19.35 17.99 -9.08
C TYR A 67 -19.34 18.99 -10.24
N THR A 68 -18.86 18.57 -11.42
CA THR A 68 -18.79 19.43 -12.62
C THR A 68 -20.19 19.81 -13.10
N LEU A 69 -21.12 18.87 -13.12
CA LEU A 69 -22.51 19.12 -13.50
C LEU A 69 -23.20 20.09 -12.51
N ALA A 70 -23.02 19.90 -11.20
CA ALA A 70 -23.61 20.76 -10.18
C ALA A 70 -23.07 22.19 -10.20
N ARG A 71 -21.90 22.41 -10.80
CA ARG A 71 -21.24 23.72 -10.91
C ARG A 71 -21.55 24.44 -12.22
N SER A 72 -22.19 23.78 -13.18
CA SER A 72 -22.58 24.38 -14.45
C SER A 72 -23.81 25.28 -14.25
N PRO A 73 -23.69 26.60 -14.51
CA PRO A 73 -24.83 27.54 -14.42
C PRO A 73 -25.96 27.14 -15.38
N ASP A 74 -25.59 26.56 -16.54
CA ASP A 74 -26.54 26.08 -17.54
C ASP A 74 -27.39 24.90 -17.06
N THR A 75 -26.90 24.17 -16.05
CA THR A 75 -27.57 22.98 -15.54
C THR A 75 -28.37 23.29 -14.26
N TRP A 76 -27.88 24.19 -13.39
CA TRP A 76 -28.50 24.49 -12.09
C TRP A 76 -28.29 25.94 -11.65
N ASP A 77 -29.12 26.88 -12.10
CA ASP A 77 -29.14 28.26 -11.60
C ASP A 77 -30.13 28.43 -10.43
N ALA A 78 -29.81 27.82 -9.28
CA ALA A 78 -30.67 27.89 -8.08
C ALA A 78 -29.87 27.78 -6.77
N PRO A 79 -30.37 28.34 -5.64
CA PRO A 79 -29.75 28.17 -4.32
C PRO A 79 -29.54 26.71 -3.89
N VAL A 80 -30.33 25.80 -4.44
CA VAL A 80 -30.21 24.34 -4.23
C VAL A 80 -28.91 23.79 -4.84
N ALA A 81 -28.47 24.33 -5.98
CA ALA A 81 -27.22 23.94 -6.64
C ALA A 81 -26.01 24.18 -5.72
N LYS A 82 -25.99 25.33 -5.03
CA LYS A 82 -24.92 25.71 -4.10
C LYS A 82 -24.79 24.69 -2.97
N ARG A 83 -25.90 24.23 -2.39
CA ARG A 83 -25.90 23.20 -1.34
C ARG A 83 -25.34 21.86 -1.84
N TYR A 84 -25.69 21.45 -3.06
CA TYR A 84 -25.15 20.21 -3.65
C TYR A 84 -23.65 20.31 -3.91
N VAL A 85 -23.17 21.44 -4.43
CA VAL A 85 -21.74 21.69 -4.63
C VAL A 85 -20.99 21.62 -3.31
N GLU A 86 -21.52 22.22 -2.24
CA GLU A 86 -20.95 22.16 -0.89
C GLU A 86 -20.88 20.71 -0.38
N GLN A 87 -21.98 19.94 -0.46
CA GLN A 87 -22.01 18.54 -0.04
C GLN A 87 -21.03 17.65 -0.81
N ILE A 88 -21.00 17.77 -2.14
CA ILE A 88 -20.07 16.99 -2.97
C ILE A 88 -18.62 17.39 -2.66
N SER A 89 -18.35 18.68 -2.39
CA SER A 89 -17.01 19.13 -1.97
C SER A 89 -16.58 18.54 -0.62
N GLU A 90 -17.53 18.37 0.30
CA GLU A 90 -17.28 17.73 1.59
C GLU A 90 -16.98 16.24 1.39
N TRP A 91 -17.76 15.53 0.57
CA TRP A 91 -17.50 14.12 0.25
C TRP A 91 -16.14 13.91 -0.42
N ARG A 92 -15.75 14.80 -1.34
CA ARG A 92 -14.42 14.78 -1.95
C ARG A 92 -13.31 14.95 -0.91
N THR A 93 -13.49 15.86 0.03
CA THR A 93 -12.54 16.07 1.13
C THR A 93 -12.43 14.81 2.00
N ARG A 94 -13.56 14.23 2.40
CA ARG A 94 -13.60 13.00 3.20
C ARG A 94 -12.93 11.83 2.47
N LEU A 95 -13.19 11.66 1.18
CA LEU A 95 -12.54 10.61 0.37
C LEU A 95 -11.03 10.81 0.26
N GLY A 96 -10.56 12.05 0.09
CA GLY A 96 -9.13 12.36 0.10
C GLY A 96 -8.46 11.95 1.43
N LEU A 97 -9.10 12.24 2.55
CA LEU A 97 -8.64 11.83 3.88
C LEU A 97 -8.63 10.31 4.05
N TYR A 98 -9.68 9.62 3.60
CA TYR A 98 -9.74 8.15 3.66
C TYR A 98 -8.68 7.50 2.79
N ARG A 99 -8.47 8.00 1.57
CA ARG A 99 -7.40 7.53 0.67
C ARG A 99 -6.05 7.65 1.37
N GLN A 100 -5.75 8.83 1.90
CA GLN A 100 -4.48 9.06 2.59
C GLN A 100 -4.33 8.12 3.79
N ALA A 101 -5.33 8.02 4.66
CA ALA A 101 -5.26 7.19 5.85
C ALA A 101 -5.03 5.70 5.52
N VAL A 102 -5.74 5.16 4.53
CA VAL A 102 -5.60 3.76 4.11
C VAL A 102 -4.22 3.51 3.49
N LEU A 103 -3.77 4.37 2.58
CA LEU A 103 -2.46 4.21 1.95
C LEU A 103 -1.32 4.39 2.96
N THR A 104 -1.45 5.31 3.91
CA THR A 104 -0.48 5.48 5.01
C THR A 104 -0.40 4.22 5.86
N SER A 105 -1.54 3.65 6.26
CA SER A 105 -1.54 2.40 7.03
C SER A 105 -0.85 1.25 6.31
N ILE A 106 -1.02 1.12 4.98
CA ILE A 106 -0.34 0.08 4.20
C ILE A 106 1.17 0.36 4.11
N SER A 107 1.55 1.63 3.89
CA SER A 107 2.95 2.03 3.76
C SER A 107 3.72 1.87 5.08
N ASP A 108 3.11 2.25 6.20
CA ASP A 108 3.70 2.14 7.55
C ASP A 108 3.89 0.66 7.92
N GLU A 109 2.86 -0.18 7.74
CA GLU A 109 2.97 -1.62 8.00
C GLU A 109 4.04 -2.28 7.11
N ALA A 110 4.17 -1.84 5.85
CA ALA A 110 5.21 -2.33 4.97
C ALA A 110 6.60 -1.83 5.39
N ALA A 111 6.73 -0.64 5.98
CA ALA A 111 8.00 -0.14 6.51
C ALA A 111 8.45 -0.94 7.73
N ASP A 112 7.51 -1.36 8.58
CA ASP A 112 7.77 -2.17 9.78
C ASP A 112 7.93 -3.67 9.48
N THR A 113 7.50 -4.12 8.30
CA THR A 113 7.61 -5.52 7.88
C THR A 113 8.94 -5.79 7.15
N PRO A 114 9.78 -6.73 7.62
CA PRO A 114 11.02 -7.07 6.93
C PRO A 114 10.72 -7.67 5.55
N ARG A 115 11.43 -7.22 4.52
CA ARG A 115 11.28 -7.73 3.13
C ARG A 115 11.79 -9.15 2.94
N TRP A 116 12.75 -9.56 3.76
CA TRP A 116 13.37 -10.88 3.72
C TRP A 116 13.26 -11.54 5.08
N VAL A 117 12.91 -12.82 5.10
CA VAL A 117 12.84 -13.63 6.33
C VAL A 117 13.65 -14.91 6.15
N PRO A 118 14.25 -15.46 7.22
CA PRO A 118 14.90 -16.75 7.16
C PRO A 118 13.90 -17.83 6.74
N SER A 119 14.27 -18.62 5.74
CA SER A 119 13.58 -19.83 5.36
C SER A 119 13.65 -20.81 6.52
N LYS A 120 12.51 -21.34 6.96
CA LYS A 120 12.47 -22.43 7.97
C LYS A 120 13.06 -23.76 7.46
N ALA A 121 13.60 -23.80 6.25
CA ALA A 121 14.09 -25.00 5.56
C ALA A 121 15.41 -25.58 6.10
N GLY A 122 15.90 -25.15 7.26
CA GLY A 122 17.21 -25.54 7.80
C GLY A 122 17.20 -26.11 9.22
N ALA A 123 16.07 -26.65 9.71
CA ALA A 123 16.13 -27.53 10.88
C ALA A 123 16.46 -28.94 10.36
N PRO A 124 17.71 -29.45 10.50
CA PRO A 124 17.93 -30.87 10.32
C PRO A 124 16.99 -31.58 11.30
N HIS A 125 16.10 -32.41 10.75
CA HIS A 125 15.31 -33.33 11.55
C HIS A 125 16.29 -34.20 12.35
N ALA A 126 16.53 -33.85 13.61
CA ALA A 126 17.28 -34.65 14.54
C ALA A 126 16.39 -35.79 15.05
N TYR A 127 16.06 -36.77 14.19
CA TYR A 127 15.62 -38.14 14.49
C TYR A 127 15.86 -38.93 13.20
N SER A 128 16.65 -40.00 13.13
CA SER A 128 16.63 -41.23 13.94
C SER A 128 18.00 -41.91 13.92
#